data_AF-A0A8J4E621-F1
#
_entry.id   AF-A0A8J4E621-F1
#
_cell.length_a   1.000
_cell.length_b   1.000
_cell.length_c   1.000
_cell.angle_alpha   90.00
_cell.angle_beta   90.00
_cell.angle_gamma   90.00
#
_symmetry.space_group_name_H-M   'P 1'
#
loop_
_entity.id
_entity.type
_entity.pdbx_description
1 polymer ?
#
loop_
_entity_poly.entity_id
_entity_poly.type
_entity_poly.pdbx_seq_one_letter_code
_entity_poly.pdbx_strand_id
1 'polypeptide(L)' 'MPTSRLNPYLAFDGTARAAMDFYSDVFGGRLAVDTYDAGADEGRVMHAVLETDAGYTIMASDVSTGRTSRWPVAR' A
#
# COMPACT_ATOMS: atom_id res chain seq x y z
N MET A 1 -13.14 25.41 9.78
CA MET A 1 -12.76 25.11 8.38
C MET A 1 -12.49 23.62 8.28
N PRO A 2 -13.08 22.86 7.33
CA PRO A 2 -12.71 21.46 7.18
C PRO A 2 -11.25 21.39 6.73
N THR A 3 -10.46 20.56 7.42
CA THR A 3 -9.11 20.22 6.96
C THR A 3 -9.21 19.18 5.84
N SER A 4 -8.43 19.32 4.77
CA SER A 4 -8.38 18.31 3.71
C SER A 4 -7.81 17.01 4.27
N ARG A 5 -8.53 15.90 4.08
CA ARG A 5 -8.07 14.56 4.48
C ARG A 5 -7.19 13.97 3.37
N LEU A 6 -5.90 13.87 3.63
CA LEU A 6 -4.94 13.25 2.71
C LEU A 6 -4.93 11.73 2.95
N ASN A 7 -5.41 10.97 1.97
CA ASN A 7 -5.36 9.50 1.98
C ASN A 7 -4.47 9.05 0.80
N PRO A 8 -3.14 9.07 0.93
CA PRO A 8 -2.25 8.63 -0.14
C PRO A 8 -2.44 7.15 -0.43
N TYR A 9 -2.28 6.77 -1.70
CA TYR A 9 -2.28 5.39 -2.15
C TYR A 9 -0.94 5.08 -2.82
N LEU A 10 -0.14 4.25 -2.15
CA LEU A 10 1.21 3.88 -2.58
C LEU A 10 1.18 2.58 -3.38
N ALA A 11 1.86 2.56 -4.52
CA ALA A 11 1.96 1.36 -5.35
C ALA A 11 3.40 0.82 -5.31
N PHE A 12 3.56 -0.46 -4.99
CA PHE A 12 4.84 -1.15 -4.89
C PHE A 12 4.96 -2.27 -5.94
N ASP A 13 6.17 -2.75 -6.20
CA ASP A 13 6.37 -3.97 -7.00
C ASP A 13 6.73 -5.14 -6.08
N GLY A 14 5.71 -5.82 -5.55
CA GLY A 14 5.86 -7.02 -4.72
C GLY A 14 6.45 -6.77 -3.32
N THR A 15 6.47 -5.52 -2.86
CA THR A 15 7.10 -5.11 -1.58
C THR A 15 6.17 -4.36 -0.65
N ALA A 16 4.88 -4.22 -1.00
CA ALA A 16 3.90 -3.49 -0.18
C ALA A 16 3.80 -4.06 1.25
N ARG A 17 3.84 -5.40 1.42
CA ARG A 17 3.75 -6.02 2.76
C ARG A 17 4.86 -5.54 3.69
N ALA A 18 6.12 -5.64 3.23
CA ALA A 18 7.28 -5.23 4.01
C ALA A 18 7.28 -3.72 4.29
N ALA A 19 6.88 -2.90 3.30
CA ALA A 19 6.79 -1.46 3.47
C ALA A 19 5.72 -1.07 4.51
N MET A 20 4.54 -1.69 4.45
CA MET A 20 3.44 -1.39 5.36
C MET A 20 3.73 -1.88 6.78
N ASP A 21 4.43 -3.00 6.94
CA ASP A 21 4.92 -3.45 8.25
C ASP A 21 5.88 -2.42 8.86
N PHE A 22 6.86 -1.97 8.07
CA PHE A 22 7.79 -0.93 8.50
C PHE A 22 7.06 0.36 8.87
N TYR A 23 6.07 0.79 8.08
CA TYR A 23 5.27 1.98 8.41
C TYR A 23 4.45 1.79 9.68
N SER A 24 3.91 0.59 9.92
CA SER A 24 3.23 0.26 11.17
C SER A 24 4.19 0.31 12.35
N ASP A 25 5.43 -0.16 12.20
CA ASP A 25 6.45 -0.11 13.26
C ASP A 25 6.87 1.33 13.59
N VAL A 26 6.98 2.20 12.57
CA VAL A 26 7.40 3.60 12.73
C VAL A 26 6.28 4.47 13.28
N PHE A 27 5.07 4.34 12.75
CA PHE A 27 3.96 5.24 13.05
C PHE A 27 2.98 4.67 14.10
N GLY A 28 3.07 3.38 14.39
CA GLY A 28 2.06 2.66 15.19
C GLY A 28 0.70 2.61 14.48
N GLY A 29 -0.32 2.18 15.24
CA GLY A 29 -1.70 2.13 14.77
C GLY A 29 -2.14 0.73 14.33
N ARG A 30 -3.17 0.69 13.48
CA ARG A 30 -3.82 -0.55 13.04
C ARG A 30 -3.58 -0.79 11.56
N LEU A 31 -2.78 -1.80 11.28
CA LEU A 31 -2.55 -2.29 9.93
C LEU A 31 -3.54 -3.40 9.57
N ALA A 32 -4.26 -3.24 8.47
CA ALA A 32 -5.04 -4.28 7.82
C ALA A 32 -4.43 -4.57 6.44
N VAL A 33 -4.26 -5.85 6.11
CA VAL A 33 -3.67 -6.30 4.84
C VAL A 33 -4.57 -7.37 4.23
N ASP A 34 -4.89 -7.16 2.97
CA ASP A 34 -5.61 -8.09 2.12
C ASP A 34 -4.72 -8.49 0.93
N THR A 35 -4.70 -9.77 0.59
CA THR A 35 -3.80 -10.36 -0.40
C THR A 35 -4.58 -11.08 -1.48
N TYR A 36 -3.99 -11.24 -2.66
CA TYR A 36 -4.57 -12.11 -3.66
C TYR A 36 -4.51 -13.57 -3.21
N ASP A 37 -5.65 -14.25 -3.20
CA ASP A 37 -5.78 -15.64 -2.76
C ASP A 37 -5.36 -16.67 -3.83
N ALA A 38 -5.29 -16.27 -5.11
CA ALA A 38 -4.95 -17.16 -6.21
C ALA A 38 -4.49 -16.37 -7.45
N GLY A 39 -3.83 -17.08 -8.38
CA GLY A 39 -3.41 -16.55 -9.68
C GLY A 39 -1.98 -16.03 -9.70
N ALA A 40 -1.61 -15.29 -10.75
CA ALA A 40 -0.23 -14.83 -10.96
C ALA A 40 0.29 -13.86 -9.89
N ASP A 41 -0.61 -13.24 -9.13
CA ASP A 41 -0.30 -12.30 -8.06
C ASP A 41 -0.54 -12.89 -6.65
N GLU A 42 -0.76 -14.20 -6.52
CA GLU A 42 -1.01 -14.88 -5.24
C GLU A 42 0.02 -14.46 -4.17
N GLY A 43 -0.48 -14.10 -2.98
CA GLY A 43 0.33 -13.62 -1.86
C GLY A 43 0.83 -12.17 -1.96
N ARG A 44 0.69 -11.50 -3.12
CA ARG A 44 0.93 -10.04 -3.23
C ARG A 44 -0.20 -9.28 -2.52
N VAL A 45 0.11 -8.07 -2.05
CA VAL A 45 -0.88 -7.22 -1.37
C VAL A 45 -1.84 -6.64 -2.39
N MET A 46 -3.13 -6.96 -2.23
CA MET A 46 -4.22 -6.38 -3.02
C MET A 46 -4.62 -5.02 -2.44
N HIS A 47 -4.84 -4.94 -1.13
CA HIS A 47 -5.10 -3.70 -0.41
C HIS A 47 -4.50 -3.75 1.00
N ALA A 48 -3.75 -2.73 1.37
CA ALA A 48 -3.32 -2.50 2.74
C ALA A 48 -3.77 -1.11 3.21
N VAL A 49 -4.18 -1.02 4.47
CA VAL A 49 -4.58 0.23 5.13
C VAL A 49 -3.94 0.28 6.50
N LEU A 50 -3.16 1.34 6.75
CA LEU A 50 -2.64 1.69 8.06
C LEU A 50 -3.36 2.94 8.58
N GLU A 51 -4.10 2.79 9.67
CA GLU A 51 -4.71 3.90 10.39
C GLU A 51 -3.91 4.19 11.66
N THR A 52 -3.37 5.39 11.76
CA THR A 52 -2.54 5.82 12.90
C THR A 52 -3.36 6.59 13.93
N ASP A 53 -2.93 6.56 15.19
CA ASP A 53 -3.61 7.31 16.28
C ASP A 53 -3.51 8.83 16.10
N ALA A 54 -2.55 9.31 15.30
CA ALA A 54 -2.43 10.71 14.91
C ALA A 54 -3.46 11.15 13.84
N GLY A 55 -4.30 10.22 13.36
CA GLY A 55 -5.35 10.50 12.39
C GLY A 55 -4.90 10.43 10.92
N TYR A 56 -3.74 9.84 10.64
CA TYR A 56 -3.29 9.59 9.27
C TYR A 56 -3.78 8.23 8.78
N THR A 57 -4.11 8.16 7.49
CA THR A 57 -4.44 6.91 6.80
C THR A 57 -3.47 6.73 5.66
N ILE A 58 -2.66 5.67 5.67
CA ILE A 58 -1.77 5.30 4.56
C ILE A 58 -2.34 4.05 3.89
N MET A 59 -2.54 4.09 2.58
CA MET A 59 -3.02 2.95 1.80
C MET A 59 -1.95 2.48 0.83
N ALA A 60 -1.90 1.18 0.56
CA ALA A 60 -0.96 0.62 -0.40
C ALA A 60 -1.47 -0.63 -1.11
N SER A 61 -0.88 -0.95 -2.26
CA SER A 61 -0.94 -2.27 -2.87
C SER A 61 0.32 -2.59 -3.65
N ASP A 62 0.46 -3.86 -4.02
CA ASP A 62 1.38 -4.24 -5.08
C ASP A 62 0.75 -4.00 -6.45
N VAL A 63 1.58 -3.66 -7.42
CA VAL A 63 1.21 -3.61 -8.83
C VAL A 63 1.12 -5.05 -9.32
N SER A 64 0.05 -5.36 -10.04
CA SER A 64 -0.12 -6.69 -10.64
C SER A 64 1.01 -6.99 -11.61
N THR A 65 1.47 -8.23 -11.64
CA THR A 65 2.55 -8.73 -12.50
C THR A 65 2.32 -8.46 -13.99
N GLY A 66 1.07 -8.31 -14.43
CA GLY A 66 0.70 -7.93 -15.80
C GLY A 66 0.74 -6.42 -16.11
N ARG A 67 0.91 -5.56 -15.11
CA ARG A 67 0.91 -4.09 -15.26
C ARG A 67 2.31 -3.57 -15.02
N THR A 68 3.07 -3.31 -16.08
CA THR A 68 4.38 -2.66 -15.94
C THR A 68 4.18 -1.24 -15.39
N SER A 69 4.74 -0.91 -14.23
CA SER A 69 4.75 0.45 -13.68
C SER A 69 5.79 1.37 -14.36
N ARG A 70 6.37 0.94 -15.50
CA ARG A 70 7.24 1.81 -16.32
C ARG A 70 6.39 2.89 -16.96
N TRP A 71 6.37 4.05 -16.30
CA TRP A 71 5.92 5.29 -16.93
C TRP A 71 6.73 5.52 -18.22
N PRO A 72 6.10 5.80 -19.37
CA PRO A 72 6.75 5.77 -20.68
C PRO A 72 8.00 6.66 -20.85
N VAL A 73 8.15 7.69 -20.02
CA VAL A 73 9.22 8.69 -20.15
C VAL A 73 10.49 8.42 -19.34
N ALA A 74 10.58 7.31 -18.61
CA ALA A 74 11.84 6.88 -18.01
C ALA A 74 12.70 6.11 -19.06
N ARG A 75 13.37 6.86 -19.95
CA ARG A 75 14.51 6.41 -20.76
C ARG A 75 15.59 7.49 -20.74
#